data_AF-A0A1B6KFH2-F1
#
_entry.id   AF-A0A1B6KFH2-F1
#
_cell.length_a   1.000
_cell.length_b   1.000
_cell.length_c   1.000
_cell.angle_alpha   90.00
_cell.angle_beta   90.00
_cell.angle_gamma   90.00
#
_symmetry.space_group_name_H-M   'P 1'
#
loop_
_entity.id
_entity.type
_entity.pdbx_description
1 polymer ?
#
loop_
_entity_poly.entity_id
_entity_poly.type
_entity_poly.pdbx_seq_one_letter_code
_entity_poly.pdbx_strand_id
1 'polypeptide(L)'
;MNSCKSVYSRIVSELKLKTLSHSEKAALTAIEKYLDSRTRKMILIILDELDQLCSSKQSVLYTIFEWPARVDSRLVLIGIANALDLTDRVLPRLQARLALHPTLLHFPSYTRQQIVDIIADRLKQAGVQEVF
;
A
#
# COMPACT_ATOMS: atom_id res chain seq x y z
N MET A 1 -9.68 14.58 9.68
CA MET A 1 -8.47 14.73 10.52
C MET A 1 -8.04 13.46 11.29
N ASN A 2 -8.66 12.27 11.14
CA ASN A 2 -8.38 11.08 11.98
C ASN A 2 -7.78 9.85 11.25
N SER A 3 -7.37 9.96 9.98
CA SER A 3 -7.14 8.79 9.10
C SER A 3 -5.98 7.86 9.52
N CYS A 4 -4.88 8.38 10.08
CA CYS A 4 -3.70 7.56 10.34
C CYS A 4 -3.81 6.65 11.57
N LYS A 5 -4.57 7.05 12.60
CA LYS A 5 -4.78 6.23 13.80
C LYS A 5 -5.63 4.98 13.51
N SER A 6 -6.37 5.00 12.40
CA SER A 6 -7.25 3.92 11.97
C SER A 6 -6.63 2.91 11.02
N VAL A 7 -5.40 3.08 10.54
CA VAL A 7 -4.83 2.15 9.54
C VAL A 7 -4.61 0.76 10.16
N TYR A 8 -4.00 0.70 11.35
CA TYR A 8 -3.82 -0.58 12.04
C TYR A 8 -5.14 -1.23 12.44
N SER A 9 -6.12 -0.44 12.90
CA SER A 9 -7.44 -0.99 13.23
C SER A 9 -8.20 -1.48 11.99
N ARG A 10 -8.03 -0.79 10.84
CA ARG A 10 -8.59 -1.24 9.57
C ARG A 10 -7.95 -2.55 9.12
N ILE A 11 -6.62 -2.65 9.16
CA ILE A 11 -5.90 -3.89 8.81
C ILE A 11 -6.33 -5.04 9.73
N VAL A 12 -6.46 -4.81 11.04
CA VAL A 12 -6.99 -5.79 11.99
C VAL A 12 -8.39 -6.27 11.60
N SER A 13 -9.27 -5.35 11.19
CA SER A 13 -10.62 -5.66 10.73
C SER A 13 -10.62 -6.50 9.45
N GLU A 14 -9.82 -6.12 8.46
CA GLU A 14 -9.70 -6.86 7.19
C GLU A 14 -9.12 -8.27 7.40
N LEU A 15 -8.13 -8.39 8.30
CA LEU A 15 -7.52 -9.66 8.68
C LEU A 15 -8.37 -10.46 9.69
N LYS A 16 -9.51 -9.93 10.12
CA LYS A 16 -10.43 -10.53 11.11
C LYS A 16 -9.72 -10.98 12.41
N LEU A 17 -8.77 -10.18 12.88
CA LEU A 17 -8.00 -10.48 14.09
C LEU A 17 -8.79 -10.12 15.34
N LYS A 18 -8.73 -10.99 16.35
CA LYS A 18 -9.29 -10.69 17.68
C LYS A 18 -8.34 -9.78 18.44
N THR A 19 -8.70 -8.52 18.62
CA THR A 19 -7.98 -7.59 19.49
C THR A 19 -8.74 -7.41 20.81
N LEU A 20 -7.99 -7.38 21.92
CA LEU A 20 -8.54 -7.23 23.28
C LEU A 20 -8.83 -5.76 23.64
N SER A 21 -8.38 -4.81 22.82
CA SER A 21 -8.47 -3.37 23.08
C SER A 21 -8.44 -2.57 21.76
N HIS A 22 -9.07 -1.38 21.74
CA HIS A 22 -9.04 -0.42 20.63
C HIS A 22 -7.75 0.42 20.56
N SER A 23 -6.71 0.05 21.31
CA SER A 23 -5.42 0.74 21.29
C SER A 23 -4.60 0.41 20.04
N GLU A 24 -3.98 1.43 19.42
CA GLU A 24 -3.07 1.27 18.26
C GLU A 24 -1.95 0.27 18.54
N LYS A 25 -1.38 0.31 19.75
CA LYS A 25 -0.28 -0.59 20.14
C LYS A 25 -0.75 -2.04 20.18
N ALA A 26 -1.97 -2.28 20.67
CA ALA A 26 -2.56 -3.61 20.70
C ALA A 26 -2.88 -4.13 19.29
N ALA A 27 -3.35 -3.25 18.40
CA ALA A 27 -3.59 -3.58 16.99
C ALA A 27 -2.28 -3.94 16.27
N LEU A 28 -1.23 -3.13 16.45
CA LEU A 28 0.09 -3.40 15.88
C LEU A 28 0.65 -4.75 16.35
N THR A 29 0.66 -5.00 17.67
CA THR A 29 1.17 -6.27 18.21
C THR A 29 0.36 -7.48 17.72
N ALA A 30 -0.96 -7.33 17.53
CA ALA A 30 -1.79 -8.40 16.96
C ALA A 30 -1.45 -8.68 15.50
N ILE A 31 -1.19 -7.64 14.70
CA ILE A 31 -0.75 -7.77 13.30
C ILE A 31 0.62 -8.44 13.25
N GLU A 32 1.59 -7.95 14.01
CA GLU A 32 2.95 -8.53 14.02
C GLU A 32 2.93 -10.02 14.40
N LYS A 33 2.21 -10.37 15.48
CA LYS A 33 2.03 -11.77 15.88
C LYS A 33 1.34 -12.62 14.81
N TYR A 34 0.45 -12.01 14.03
CA TYR A 34 -0.20 -12.71 12.93
C TYR A 34 0.75 -12.93 11.75
N LEU A 35 1.60 -11.95 11.43
CA LEU A 35 2.57 -11.98 10.34
C LEU A 35 3.76 -12.91 10.61
N ASP A 36 4.22 -13.01 11.86
CA ASP A 36 5.36 -13.87 12.27
C ASP A 36 5.01 -15.38 12.25
N SER A 37 3.77 -15.75 11.92
CA SER A 37 3.30 -17.13 11.95
C SER A 37 3.66 -17.90 10.66
N ARG A 38 4.68 -18.78 10.74
CA ARG A 38 5.16 -19.66 9.65
C ARG A 38 4.12 -20.58 9.01
N THR A 39 2.97 -20.81 9.63
CA THR A 39 1.95 -21.77 9.14
C THR A 39 0.83 -21.15 8.31
N ARG A 40 0.80 -19.83 8.14
CA ARG A 40 -0.27 -19.09 7.44
C ARG A 40 -0.15 -19.00 5.90
N LYS A 41 -1.09 -18.33 5.27
CA LYS A 41 -1.06 -18.05 3.81
C LYS A 41 -0.27 -16.78 3.53
N MET A 42 0.19 -16.61 2.29
CA MET A 42 0.73 -15.33 1.83
C MET A 42 -0.35 -14.25 1.89
N ILE A 43 0.02 -13.07 2.36
CA ILE A 43 -0.87 -11.92 2.48
C ILE A 43 -0.41 -10.86 1.48
N LEU A 44 -1.35 -10.28 0.74
CA LEU A 44 -1.12 -9.12 -0.10
C LEU A 44 -1.82 -7.92 0.54
N ILE A 45 -1.05 -6.91 0.93
CA ILE A 45 -1.58 -5.63 1.39
C ILE A 45 -1.37 -4.61 0.27
N ILE A 46 -2.45 -3.98 -0.16
CA ILE A 46 -2.44 -2.86 -1.10
C ILE A 46 -2.79 -1.61 -0.30
N LEU A 47 -1.88 -0.64 -0.31
CA LEU A 47 -2.09 0.67 0.27
C LEU A 47 -2.27 1.67 -0.87
N ASP A 48 -3.49 2.18 -1.01
CA ASP A 48 -3.77 3.30 -1.90
C ASP A 48 -3.48 4.63 -1.18
N GLU A 49 -3.18 5.68 -1.94
CA GLU A 49 -2.86 7.03 -1.43
C GLU A 49 -1.80 7.03 -0.31
N LEU A 50 -0.70 6.31 -0.53
CA LEU A 50 0.40 6.13 0.44
C LEU A 50 1.02 7.45 0.94
N ASP A 51 0.93 8.51 0.13
CA ASP A 51 1.37 9.87 0.45
C ASP A 51 0.56 10.53 1.57
N GLN A 52 -0.70 10.15 1.78
CA GLN A 52 -1.46 10.59 2.95
C GLN A 52 -0.85 10.10 4.28
N LEU A 53 -0.29 8.89 4.29
CA LEU A 53 0.36 8.31 5.46
C LEU A 53 1.69 9.02 5.78
N CYS A 54 2.39 9.53 4.75
CA CYS A 54 3.63 10.28 4.91
C CYS A 54 3.43 11.65 5.58
N SER A 55 2.34 12.34 5.26
CA SER A 55 2.05 13.69 5.77
C SER A 55 1.76 13.71 7.29
N SER A 56 1.14 12.65 7.81
CA SER A 56 0.67 12.64 9.20
C SER A 56 1.72 12.10 10.18
N LYS A 57 2.32 10.92 9.90
CA LYS A 57 3.32 10.27 10.76
C LYS A 57 4.18 9.30 9.96
N GLN A 58 5.38 9.73 9.57
CA GLN A 58 6.35 8.89 8.87
C GLN A 58 6.62 7.55 9.60
N SER A 59 6.51 7.50 10.93
CA SER A 59 6.71 6.29 11.73
C SER A 59 5.77 5.14 11.35
N VAL A 60 4.51 5.42 11.02
CA VAL A 60 3.53 4.39 10.62
C VAL A 60 3.97 3.70 9.33
N LEU A 61 4.43 4.52 8.39
CA LEU A 61 4.89 4.06 7.09
C LEU A 61 6.13 3.15 7.25
N TYR A 62 7.12 3.56 8.05
CA TYR A 62 8.29 2.73 8.35
C TYR A 62 7.89 1.39 8.95
N THR A 63 6.98 1.36 9.93
CA THR A 63 6.54 0.12 10.55
C THR A 63 5.88 -0.84 9.54
N ILE A 64 5.07 -0.32 8.61
CA ILE A 64 4.44 -1.14 7.58
C ILE A 64 5.48 -1.68 6.57
N PHE A 65 6.44 -0.85 6.16
CA PHE A 65 7.53 -1.27 5.29
C PHE A 65 8.47 -2.29 5.95
N GLU A 66 8.56 -2.32 7.28
CA GLU A 66 9.34 -3.32 8.00
C GLU A 66 8.71 -4.72 8.00
N TRP A 67 7.39 -4.83 7.80
CA TRP A 67 6.70 -6.12 7.88
C TRP A 67 7.14 -7.15 6.82
N PRO A 68 7.33 -6.80 5.53
CA PRO A 68 7.90 -7.74 4.56
C PRO A 68 9.36 -8.14 4.85
N ALA A 69 10.13 -7.28 5.53
CA ALA A 69 11.54 -7.54 5.83
C ALA A 69 11.76 -8.39 7.09
N ARG A 70 10.69 -8.72 7.84
CA ARG A 70 10.76 -9.61 9.01
C ARG A 70 11.03 -11.06 8.58
N VAL A 71 11.80 -11.77 9.40
CA VAL A 71 12.12 -13.19 9.20
C VAL A 71 10.83 -14.00 9.19
N ASP A 72 10.68 -14.91 8.22
CA ASP A 72 9.49 -15.76 8.03
C ASP A 72 8.18 -15.05 7.66
N SER A 73 8.21 -13.74 7.42
CA SER A 73 7.06 -12.98 6.94
C SER A 73 6.70 -13.41 5.52
N ARG A 74 5.41 -13.71 5.30
CA ARG A 74 4.85 -13.96 3.95
C ARG A 74 3.89 -12.85 3.57
N LEU A 75 4.41 -11.63 3.58
CA LEU A 75 3.68 -10.42 3.24
C LEU A 75 4.24 -9.81 1.96
N VAL A 76 3.36 -9.55 0.99
CA VAL A 76 3.62 -8.68 -0.15
C VAL A 76 2.93 -7.35 0.13
N LEU A 77 3.70 -6.26 0.07
CA LEU A 77 3.19 -4.91 0.23
C LEU A 77 3.27 -4.17 -1.10
N ILE A 78 2.14 -3.66 -1.59
CA ILE A 78 2.07 -2.77 -2.75
C ILE A 78 1.56 -1.42 -2.25
N GLY A 79 2.34 -0.37 -2.49
CA GLY A 79 1.96 1.01 -2.21
C GLY A 79 1.73 1.78 -3.49
N ILE A 80 0.59 2.46 -3.59
CA ILE A 80 0.23 3.36 -4.68
C ILE A 80 0.29 4.78 -4.14
N ALA A 81 1.03 5.66 -4.81
CA ALA A 81 1.19 7.06 -4.42
C ALA A 81 1.12 7.94 -5.67
N ASN A 82 0.59 9.15 -5.52
CA ASN A 82 0.52 10.12 -6.61
C ASN A 82 1.82 10.91 -6.73
N ALA A 83 2.45 11.24 -5.60
CA ALA A 83 3.69 12.00 -5.58
C ALA A 83 4.93 11.08 -5.60
N LEU A 84 5.76 11.24 -6.64
CA LEU A 84 7.11 10.66 -6.70
C LEU A 84 8.00 11.15 -5.55
N ASP A 85 7.74 12.32 -4.97
CA ASP A 85 8.47 12.85 -3.79
C ASP A 85 8.50 11.91 -2.58
N LEU A 86 7.58 10.94 -2.53
CA LEU A 86 7.54 9.92 -1.50
C LEU A 86 8.78 9.01 -1.55
N THR A 87 9.27 8.74 -2.76
CA THR A 87 10.48 7.96 -2.96
C THR A 87 11.69 8.72 -2.43
N ASP A 88 11.82 9.99 -2.75
CA ASP A 88 13.01 10.78 -2.38
C ASP A 88 13.06 11.17 -0.89
N ARG A 89 11.91 11.25 -0.21
CA ARG A 89 11.84 11.63 1.22
C ARG A 89 11.87 10.45 2.17
N VAL A 90 11.26 9.33 1.79
CA VAL A 90 11.11 8.15 2.68
C VAL A 90 12.13 7.07 2.35
N LEU A 91 12.43 6.83 1.06
CA LEU A 91 13.36 5.78 0.70
C LEU A 91 14.77 5.98 1.20
N PRO A 92 15.38 7.18 1.34
CA PRO A 92 16.77 7.27 1.77
C PRO A 92 17.03 6.58 3.13
N ARG A 93 16.04 6.62 4.03
CA ARG A 93 16.11 5.96 5.33
C ARG A 93 15.81 4.46 5.26
N LEU A 94 14.99 4.01 4.30
CA LEU A 94 14.72 2.59 4.04
C LEU A 94 15.87 1.93 3.26
N GLN A 95 16.47 2.64 2.32
CA GLN A 95 17.60 2.24 1.48
C GLN A 95 18.88 1.98 2.28
N ALA A 96 19.03 2.63 3.44
CA ALA A 96 20.10 2.32 4.40
C ALA A 96 20.03 0.87 4.92
N ARG A 97 18.88 0.21 4.83
CA ARG A 97 18.68 -1.20 5.17
C ARG A 97 18.46 -1.98 3.88
N LEU A 98 19.49 -2.66 3.38
CA LEU A 98 19.49 -3.42 2.11
C LEU A 98 18.26 -4.35 1.92
N ALA A 99 17.67 -4.87 3.00
CA ALA A 99 16.49 -5.75 2.96
C ALA A 99 15.15 -5.02 2.74
N LEU A 100 15.15 -3.68 2.73
CA LEU A 100 13.94 -2.84 2.74
C LEU A 100 13.79 -2.00 1.46
N HIS A 101 14.46 -2.37 0.36
CA HIS A 101 14.37 -1.65 -0.90
C HIS A 101 13.10 -2.06 -1.68
N PRO A 102 12.07 -1.20 -1.78
CA PRO A 102 10.90 -1.51 -2.60
C PRO A 102 11.25 -1.39 -4.09
N THR A 103 10.62 -2.22 -4.91
CA THR A 103 10.68 -2.06 -6.37
C THR A 103 9.76 -0.90 -6.76
N LEU A 104 10.31 0.11 -7.44
CA LEU A 104 9.54 1.25 -7.93
C LEU A 104 9.04 0.98 -9.34
N LEU A 105 7.73 1.16 -9.54
CA LEU A 105 7.10 1.11 -10.86
C LEU A 105 6.43 2.45 -11.12
N HIS A 106 6.97 3.21 -12.08
CA HIS A 106 6.41 4.50 -12.48
C HIS A 106 5.39 4.30 -13.60
N PHE A 107 4.17 4.80 -13.39
CA PHE A 107 3.14 4.90 -14.41
C PHE A 107 3.17 6.31 -15.02
N PRO A 108 3.76 6.49 -16.22
CA PRO A 108 3.78 7.80 -16.86
C PRO A 108 2.37 8.22 -17.27
N SER A 109 2.16 9.53 -17.43
CA SER A 109 0.95 10.06 -18.01
C SER A 109 0.73 9.50 -19.43
N TYR A 110 -0.53 9.23 -19.77
CA TYR A 110 -0.88 8.70 -21.07
C TYR A 110 -0.46 9.64 -22.21
N THR A 111 0.06 9.06 -23.28
CA THR A 111 0.30 9.76 -24.55
C THR A 111 -1.03 10.10 -25.23
N ARG A 112 -1.00 11.08 -26.15
CA ARG A 112 -2.17 11.42 -26.97
C ARG A 112 -2.79 10.19 -27.63
N GLN A 113 -1.98 9.30 -28.20
CA GLN A 113 -2.48 8.10 -28.88
C GLN A 113 -3.16 7.15 -27.89
N GLN A 114 -2.55 6.90 -26.73
CA GLN A 114 -3.15 6.07 -25.69
C GLN A 114 -4.49 6.64 -25.20
N ILE A 115 -4.61 7.96 -25.07
CA ILE A 115 -5.89 8.60 -24.71
C ILE A 115 -6.94 8.36 -25.80
N VAL A 116 -6.58 8.53 -27.07
CA VAL A 116 -7.48 8.24 -28.21
C VAL A 116 -7.93 6.78 -28.16
N ASP A 117 -6.99 5.85 -27.97
CA ASP A 117 -7.28 4.41 -27.92
C ASP A 117 -8.19 4.06 -26.73
N ILE A 118 -7.95 4.63 -25.55
CA ILE A 118 -8.78 4.44 -24.35
C ILE A 118 -10.22 4.95 -24.60
N ILE A 119 -10.37 6.11 -25.22
CA ILE A 119 -11.69 6.68 -25.53
C ILE A 119 -12.40 5.81 -26.58
N ALA A 120 -11.69 5.41 -27.65
CA ALA A 120 -12.24 4.55 -28.69
C ALA A 120 -12.68 3.19 -28.15
N ASP A 121 -11.89 2.58 -27.26
CA ASP A 121 -12.24 1.31 -26.60
C ASP A 121 -13.47 1.47 -25.70
N ARG A 122 -13.58 2.57 -24.95
CA ARG A 122 -14.78 2.86 -24.14
C ARG A 122 -16.03 3.08 -24.99
N LEU A 123 -15.92 3.78 -26.12
CA LEU A 123 -17.03 3.97 -27.06
C LEU A 123 -17.46 2.65 -27.70
N LYS A 124 -16.50 1.78 -28.01
CA LYS A 124 -16.76 0.42 -28.52
C LYS A 124 -17.51 -0.43 -27.50
N GLN A 125 -17.05 -0.44 -26.25
CA GLN A 125 -17.71 -1.18 -25.17
C GLN A 125 -19.14 -0.68 -24.91
N ALA A 126 -19.38 0.62 -25.09
CA ALA A 126 -20.70 1.22 -24.95
C ALA A 126 -21.63 0.97 -26.16
N GLY A 127 -21.12 0.41 -27.27
CA GLY A 127 -21.91 0.14 -28.48
C GLY A 127 -22.27 1.39 -29.30
N VAL A 128 -21.54 2.50 -29.10
CA VAL A 128 -21.86 3.82 -29.69
C VAL A 128 -20.87 4.19 -30.81
N GLN A 129 -20.18 3.20 -31.39
CA GLN A 129 -19.15 3.43 -32.41
C GLN A 129 -19.67 4.10 -33.69
N GLU A 130 -20.96 3.97 -34.00
CA GLU A 130 -21.57 4.54 -35.22
C GLU A 130 -22.07 5.98 -35.04
N VAL A 131 -21.96 6.57 -33.85
CA VAL A 131 -22.45 7.95 -33.59
C VAL A 131 -21.38 9.02 -33.84
N PHE A 132 -20.13 8.61 -34.13
CA PHE A 132 -19.00 9.50 -34.41
C PHE A 132 -18.31 9.17 -35.73
#